data_AF-A0A1I5U8I9-F1
#
_entry.id   AF-A0A1I5U8I9-F1
#
_cell.length_a   1.000
_cell.length_b   1.000
_cell.length_c   1.000
_cell.angle_alpha   90.00
_cell.angle_beta   90.00
_cell.angle_gamma   90.00
#
_symmetry.space_group_name_H-M   'P 1'
#
loop_
_entity.id
_entity.type
_entity.pdbx_description
1 polymer ?
#
loop_
_entity_poly.entity_id
_entity_poly.type
_entity_poly.pdbx_seq_one_letter_code
_entity_poly.pdbx_strand_id
1 'polypeptide(L)'
;MQPEFKLQGIKKFSTFTGFCGGHDKAIFQPIEDVAFSATTKQQNIYAYRAAAKELHSNLESKTFCEVLLGDKLNVDDFPPHYQMMLPHIKRGERVVPDFILEVILQGEKNHNIRIRHMQCGHSISELQQICDNLTNAIEREESSEFEHVYHALEGAFPIACSASFIPYFDHDGRRIISKQEEQRVAQSSAASHADMKNVMLNVFPEGGKTHIIFTFSKGNLSFKASIERLLKLEDEALKIGLSNIVLNYVENSAYGPKYINDNFSPDQIKKIAEVFAVSAIDRDKFRKSDINLFVARPTATTQRLVPGGSGRER
;
A
#
# COMPACT_ATOMS: atom_id res chain seq x y z
N MET A 1 -19.29 -1.22 2.03
CA MET A 1 -19.05 0.23 2.17
C MET A 1 -18.15 0.63 1.00
N GLN A 2 -18.54 1.59 0.16
CA GLN A 2 -17.64 2.09 -0.89
C GLN A 2 -16.70 3.13 -0.27
N PRO A 3 -15.40 3.12 -0.60
CA PRO A 3 -14.46 4.12 -0.11
C PRO A 3 -14.79 5.48 -0.72
N GLU A 4 -14.61 6.54 0.06
CA GLU A 4 -14.93 7.92 -0.33
C GLU A 4 -13.74 8.84 -0.08
N PHE A 5 -13.53 9.81 -0.96
CA PHE A 5 -12.53 10.86 -0.74
C PHE A 5 -13.01 11.83 0.33
N LYS A 6 -12.18 12.05 1.34
CA LYS A 6 -12.47 12.95 2.45
C LYS A 6 -11.42 14.04 2.57
N LEU A 7 -11.88 15.29 2.66
CA LEU A 7 -11.00 16.40 3.02
C LEU A 7 -10.55 16.27 4.48
N GLN A 8 -9.24 16.22 4.68
CA GLN A 8 -8.62 16.07 5.98
C GLN A 8 -7.45 17.03 6.11
N GLY A 9 -7.39 17.77 7.22
CA GLY A 9 -6.29 18.68 7.49
C GLY A 9 -4.96 17.92 7.58
N ILE A 10 -3.89 18.51 7.04
CA ILE A 10 -2.58 17.85 6.90
C ILE A 10 -2.09 17.25 8.21
N LYS A 11 -2.19 18.01 9.32
CA LYS A 11 -1.78 17.54 10.64
C LYS A 11 -2.50 16.26 11.04
N LYS A 12 -3.79 16.11 10.73
CA LYS A 12 -4.56 14.91 11.06
C LYS A 12 -4.21 13.73 10.15
N PHE A 13 -3.85 13.98 8.89
CA PHE A 13 -3.49 12.91 7.95
C PHE A 13 -2.05 12.42 8.17
N SER A 14 -1.13 13.34 8.46
CA SER A 14 0.29 13.06 8.64
C SER A 14 0.69 12.74 10.08
N THR A 15 -0.25 12.75 11.04
CA THR A 15 0.06 12.37 12.42
C THR A 15 0.49 10.90 12.44
N PHE A 16 1.73 10.66 12.82
CA PHE A 16 2.27 9.35 13.11
C PHE A 16 2.83 9.38 14.53
N THR A 17 2.29 8.54 15.42
CA THR A 17 2.64 8.52 16.86
C THR A 17 3.73 7.50 17.19
N GLY A 18 4.35 6.87 16.19
CA GLY A 18 5.37 5.84 16.38
C GLY A 18 6.77 6.36 16.75
N PHE A 19 6.99 7.68 16.76
CA PHE A 19 8.25 8.29 17.17
C PHE A 19 8.03 9.35 18.26
N CYS A 20 9.01 9.51 19.15
CA CYS A 20 9.07 10.69 20.01
C CYS A 20 9.66 11.88 19.23
N GLY A 21 9.27 13.11 19.57
CA GLY A 21 9.63 14.30 18.78
C GLY A 21 11.14 14.54 18.59
N GLY A 22 11.98 14.06 19.52
CA GLY A 22 13.44 14.16 19.40
C GLY A 22 14.01 13.22 18.33
N HIS A 23 13.61 11.94 18.36
CA HIS A 23 14.08 10.94 17.39
C HIS A 23 13.46 11.14 16.01
N ASP A 24 12.20 11.56 15.96
CA ASP A 24 11.50 11.90 14.72
C ASP A 24 12.29 12.96 13.93
N LYS A 25 12.60 14.09 14.58
CA LYS A 25 13.38 15.16 13.97
C LYS A 25 14.77 14.69 13.55
N ALA A 26 15.48 13.95 14.39
CA ALA A 26 16.85 13.52 14.10
C ALA A 26 16.94 12.60 12.86
N ILE A 27 16.02 11.65 12.73
CA ILE A 27 16.04 10.66 11.64
C ILE A 27 15.55 11.28 10.32
N PHE A 28 14.47 12.09 10.37
CA PHE A 28 13.83 12.59 9.15
C PHE A 28 14.36 13.94 8.66
N GLN A 29 15.20 14.63 9.43
CA GLN A 29 15.80 15.91 9.03
C GLN A 29 16.33 15.92 7.58
N PRO A 30 17.07 14.91 7.10
CA PRO A 30 17.65 14.93 5.76
C PRO A 30 16.64 14.87 4.60
N ILE A 31 15.36 14.58 4.89
CA ILE A 31 14.27 14.59 3.90
C ILE A 31 13.22 15.68 4.17
N GLU A 32 13.25 16.34 5.33
CA GLU A 32 12.31 17.42 5.69
C GLU A 32 12.92 18.81 5.53
N ASP A 33 14.18 18.98 5.91
CA ASP A 33 14.87 20.28 5.89
C ASP A 33 15.75 20.47 4.64
N VAL A 34 15.93 19.41 3.85
CA VAL A 34 16.84 19.38 2.69
C VAL A 34 16.08 18.90 1.46
N ALA A 35 16.19 19.66 0.37
CA ALA A 35 15.60 19.30 -0.92
C ALA A 35 16.03 17.89 -1.36
N PHE A 36 15.09 17.14 -1.91
CA PHE A 36 15.35 15.81 -2.40
C PHE A 36 16.31 15.85 -3.61
N SER A 37 17.42 15.15 -3.47
CA SER A 37 18.45 14.99 -4.50
C SER A 37 18.74 13.53 -4.81
N ALA A 38 17.86 12.62 -4.36
CA ALA A 38 17.96 11.18 -4.59
C ALA A 38 19.25 10.54 -4.07
N THR A 39 19.83 11.07 -2.99
CA THR A 39 20.95 10.42 -2.31
C THR A 39 20.50 9.09 -1.67
N THR A 40 21.42 8.13 -1.55
CA THR A 40 21.15 6.84 -0.88
C THR A 40 20.61 7.06 0.54
N LYS A 41 21.15 8.05 1.27
CA LYS A 41 20.68 8.39 2.62
C LYS A 41 19.23 8.84 2.61
N GLN A 42 18.83 9.74 1.72
CA GLN A 42 17.43 10.17 1.59
C GLN A 42 16.52 8.99 1.22
N GLN A 43 16.92 8.16 0.26
CA GLN A 43 16.14 6.99 -0.17
C GLN A 43 15.97 5.96 0.95
N ASN A 44 17.02 5.70 1.74
CA ASN A 44 16.95 4.86 2.95
C ASN A 44 15.97 5.44 3.98
N ILE A 45 16.00 6.75 4.23
CA ILE A 45 15.09 7.40 5.19
C ILE A 45 13.63 7.31 4.71
N TYR A 46 13.37 7.51 3.41
CA TYR A 46 12.04 7.32 2.81
C TYR A 46 11.56 5.86 2.96
N ALA A 47 12.44 4.89 2.75
CA ALA A 47 12.12 3.47 2.95
C ALA A 47 11.83 3.16 4.43
N TYR A 48 12.66 3.69 5.34
CA TYR A 48 12.49 3.53 6.78
C TYR A 48 11.15 4.09 7.25
N ARG A 49 10.79 5.29 6.78
CA ARG A 49 9.49 5.90 7.09
C ARG A 49 8.30 5.01 6.71
N ALA A 50 8.36 4.40 5.53
CA ALA A 50 7.32 3.49 5.05
C ALA A 50 7.27 2.20 5.88
N ALA A 51 8.42 1.59 6.18
CA ALA A 51 8.51 0.37 6.98
C ALA A 51 8.07 0.59 8.44
N ALA A 52 8.53 1.65 9.08
CA ALA A 52 8.18 2.00 10.47
C ALA A 52 6.69 2.29 10.63
N LYS A 53 6.07 2.95 9.64
CA LYS A 53 4.62 3.18 9.62
C LYS A 53 3.84 1.86 9.59
N GLU A 54 4.22 0.95 8.71
CA GLU A 54 3.56 -0.36 8.58
C GLU A 54 3.83 -1.24 9.80
N LEU A 55 5.02 -1.17 10.40
CA LEU A 55 5.36 -1.86 11.65
C LEU A 55 4.41 -1.44 12.78
N HIS A 56 4.21 -0.13 12.94
CA HIS A 56 3.30 0.42 13.94
C HIS A 56 1.85 -0.03 13.70
N SER A 57 1.37 0.02 12.46
CA SER A 57 0.04 -0.46 12.07
C SER A 57 -0.18 -1.95 12.42
N ASN A 58 0.85 -2.78 12.23
CA ASN A 58 0.80 -4.21 12.59
C ASN A 58 0.86 -4.44 14.10
N LEU A 59 1.64 -3.64 14.85
CA LEU A 59 1.65 -3.69 16.32
C LEU A 59 0.27 -3.33 16.90
N GLU A 60 -0.36 -2.27 16.40
CA GLU A 60 -1.71 -1.87 16.80
C GLU A 60 -2.74 -2.94 16.41
N SER A 61 -2.67 -3.46 15.19
CA SER A 61 -3.56 -4.54 14.72
C SER A 61 -3.43 -5.81 15.57
N LYS A 62 -2.20 -6.19 15.94
CA LYS A 62 -1.93 -7.35 16.80
C LYS A 62 -2.52 -7.13 18.19
N THR A 63 -2.27 -5.97 18.80
CA THR A 63 -2.82 -5.58 20.10
C THR A 63 -4.35 -5.58 20.07
N PHE A 64 -4.96 -5.06 19.01
CA PHE A 64 -6.39 -5.06 18.83
C PHE A 64 -6.96 -6.49 18.74
N CYS A 65 -6.29 -7.41 18.05
CA CYS A 65 -6.68 -8.82 18.03
C CYS A 65 -6.62 -9.46 19.42
N GLU A 66 -5.59 -9.14 20.22
CA GLU A 66 -5.45 -9.61 21.61
C GLU A 66 -6.61 -9.11 22.49
N VAL A 67 -7.00 -7.84 22.34
CA VAL A 67 -8.15 -7.26 23.05
C VAL A 67 -9.47 -7.91 22.63
N LEU A 68 -9.68 -8.13 21.33
CA LEU A 68 -10.91 -8.76 20.82
C LEU A 68 -11.06 -10.21 21.29
N LEU A 69 -9.96 -10.95 21.40
CA LEU A 69 -9.97 -12.35 21.81
C LEU A 69 -9.97 -12.52 23.33
N GLY A 70 -9.26 -11.66 24.07
CA GLY A 70 -9.08 -11.79 25.52
C GLY A 70 -8.63 -13.20 25.91
N ASP A 71 -9.35 -13.83 26.83
CA ASP A 71 -9.07 -15.19 27.30
C ASP A 71 -9.20 -16.27 26.20
N LYS A 72 -9.80 -15.95 25.05
CA LYS A 72 -9.97 -16.86 23.90
C LYS A 72 -8.79 -16.86 22.93
N LEU A 73 -7.74 -16.07 23.20
CA LEU A 73 -6.57 -15.97 22.30
C LEU A 73 -5.93 -17.34 22.03
N ASN A 74 -5.84 -18.18 23.06
CA ASN A 74 -5.21 -19.51 22.99
C ASN A 74 -6.22 -20.66 23.04
N VAL A 75 -7.50 -20.38 22.78
CA VAL A 75 -8.57 -21.39 22.81
C VAL A 75 -8.90 -21.83 21.38
N ASP A 76 -8.85 -23.13 21.12
CA ASP A 76 -9.35 -23.70 19.86
C ASP A 76 -10.88 -23.90 19.94
N ASP A 77 -11.61 -22.82 19.74
CA ASP A 77 -13.07 -22.81 19.65
C ASP A 77 -13.60 -23.00 18.21
N PHE A 78 -12.71 -23.34 17.26
CA PHE A 78 -13.08 -23.67 15.88
C PHE A 78 -12.28 -24.87 15.35
N PRO A 79 -12.45 -26.04 15.97
CA PRO A 79 -11.69 -27.25 15.65
C PRO A 79 -11.93 -27.74 14.21
N PRO A 80 -11.08 -28.64 13.68
CA PRO A 80 -11.13 -29.09 12.29
C PRO A 80 -12.50 -29.61 11.83
N HIS A 81 -13.24 -30.30 12.70
CA HIS A 81 -14.57 -30.79 12.34
C HIS A 81 -15.60 -29.66 12.13
N TYR A 82 -15.48 -28.54 12.85
CA TYR A 82 -16.29 -27.33 12.58
C TYR A 82 -15.87 -26.64 11.30
N GLN A 83 -14.57 -26.54 11.03
CA GLN A 83 -14.03 -26.01 9.76
C GLN A 83 -14.55 -26.81 8.56
N MET A 84 -14.59 -28.14 8.67
CA MET A 84 -15.13 -29.02 7.63
C MET A 84 -16.65 -28.90 7.51
N MET A 85 -17.37 -28.80 8.63
CA MET A 85 -18.84 -28.83 8.65
C MET A 85 -19.46 -27.49 8.21
N LEU A 86 -18.88 -26.36 8.59
CA LEU A 86 -19.47 -25.03 8.38
C LEU A 86 -19.76 -24.72 6.90
N PRO A 87 -18.90 -25.05 5.91
CA PRO A 87 -19.24 -24.87 4.49
C PRO A 87 -20.50 -25.61 4.06
N HIS A 88 -20.73 -26.83 4.56
CA HIS A 88 -21.94 -27.60 4.27
C HIS A 88 -23.18 -26.96 4.90
N ILE A 89 -23.05 -26.43 6.13
CA ILE A 89 -24.13 -25.69 6.78
C ILE A 89 -24.46 -24.41 6.01
N LYS A 90 -23.44 -23.62 5.61
CA LYS A 90 -23.61 -22.39 4.82
C LYS A 90 -24.27 -22.65 3.45
N ARG A 91 -24.09 -23.85 2.88
CA ARG A 91 -24.75 -24.27 1.63
C ARG A 91 -26.14 -24.88 1.84
N GLY A 92 -26.60 -25.04 3.08
CA GLY A 92 -27.88 -25.68 3.40
C GLY A 92 -27.87 -27.21 3.25
N GLU A 93 -26.71 -27.82 3.01
CA GLU A 93 -26.54 -29.28 2.87
C GLU A 93 -26.62 -30.01 4.22
N ARG A 94 -26.48 -29.27 5.32
CA ARG A 94 -26.58 -29.78 6.68
C ARG A 94 -27.29 -28.76 7.56
N VAL A 95 -28.28 -29.22 8.31
CA VAL A 95 -28.98 -28.42 9.32
C VAL A 95 -28.46 -28.80 10.70
N VAL A 96 -28.16 -27.80 11.51
CA VAL A 96 -27.81 -27.95 12.93
C VAL A 96 -28.73 -27.05 13.75
N PRO A 97 -28.97 -27.35 15.04
CA PRO A 97 -29.71 -26.44 15.92
C PRO A 97 -29.06 -25.05 15.98
N ASP A 98 -29.87 -24.00 16.14
CA ASP A 98 -29.40 -22.60 16.11
C ASP A 98 -28.29 -22.33 17.13
N PHE A 99 -28.41 -22.86 18.35
CA PHE A 99 -27.38 -22.70 19.38
C PHE A 99 -26.03 -23.32 18.98
N ILE A 100 -26.03 -24.40 18.19
CA ILE A 100 -24.80 -25.00 17.64
C ILE A 100 -24.25 -24.11 16.53
N LEU A 101 -25.12 -23.61 15.64
CA LEU A 101 -24.71 -22.70 14.57
C LEU A 101 -24.04 -21.44 15.12
N GLU A 102 -24.62 -20.83 16.16
CA GLU A 102 -24.06 -19.65 16.83
C GLU A 102 -22.66 -19.91 17.37
N VAL A 103 -22.43 -21.06 18.03
CA VAL A 103 -21.11 -21.46 18.53
C VAL A 103 -20.10 -21.61 17.38
N ILE A 104 -20.49 -22.27 16.29
CA ILE A 104 -19.61 -22.49 15.14
C ILE A 104 -19.26 -21.15 14.47
N LEU A 105 -20.23 -20.25 14.28
CA LEU A 105 -20.01 -18.95 13.67
C LEU A 105 -19.15 -18.05 14.55
N GLN A 106 -19.32 -18.10 15.88
CA GLN A 106 -18.45 -17.37 16.79
C GLN A 106 -17.02 -17.93 16.80
N GLY A 107 -16.87 -19.26 16.75
CA GLY A 107 -15.59 -19.94 16.57
C GLY A 107 -14.89 -19.50 15.29
N GLU A 108 -15.60 -19.48 14.14
CA GLU A 108 -15.04 -19.00 12.86
C GLU A 108 -14.52 -17.56 12.96
N LYS A 109 -15.30 -16.66 13.58
CA LYS A 109 -14.86 -15.27 13.81
C LYS A 109 -13.59 -15.21 14.65
N ASN A 110 -13.54 -15.92 15.76
CA ASN A 110 -12.37 -15.94 16.65
C ASN A 110 -11.15 -16.56 15.95
N HIS A 111 -11.35 -17.62 15.16
CA HIS A 111 -10.31 -18.24 14.36
C HIS A 111 -9.71 -17.28 13.33
N ASN A 112 -10.54 -16.51 12.63
CA ASN A 112 -10.08 -15.49 11.69
C ASN A 112 -9.27 -14.38 12.39
N ILE A 113 -9.66 -13.99 13.62
CA ILE A 113 -8.90 -13.01 14.41
C ILE A 113 -7.55 -13.61 14.84
N ARG A 114 -7.49 -14.90 15.24
CA ARG A 114 -6.24 -15.60 15.57
C ARG A 114 -5.31 -15.73 14.37
N ILE A 115 -5.83 -16.03 13.17
CA ILE A 115 -5.04 -16.04 11.93
C ILE A 115 -4.42 -14.65 11.70
N ARG A 116 -5.22 -13.58 11.80
CA ARG A 116 -4.72 -12.21 11.64
C ARG A 116 -3.65 -11.86 12.69
N HIS A 117 -3.86 -12.24 13.95
CA HIS A 117 -2.88 -12.04 15.03
C HIS A 117 -1.53 -12.70 14.74
N MET A 118 -1.57 -13.96 14.30
CA MET A 118 -0.38 -14.72 13.89
C MET A 118 0.33 -14.04 12.71
N GLN A 119 -0.41 -13.66 11.66
CA GLN A 119 0.13 -12.98 10.48
C GLN A 119 0.77 -11.63 10.84
N CYS A 120 0.13 -10.82 11.68
CA CYS A 120 0.75 -9.60 12.20
C CYS A 120 2.06 -9.90 12.94
N GLY A 121 2.15 -11.00 13.69
CA GLY A 121 3.39 -11.44 14.33
C GLY A 121 4.54 -11.67 13.33
N HIS A 122 4.27 -12.35 12.21
CA HIS A 122 5.26 -12.55 11.15
C HIS A 122 5.67 -11.23 10.50
N SER A 123 4.70 -10.38 10.14
CA SER A 123 4.98 -9.07 9.53
C SER A 123 5.75 -8.15 10.46
N ILE A 124 5.45 -8.13 11.76
CA ILE A 124 6.21 -7.35 12.77
C ILE A 124 7.67 -7.77 12.79
N SER A 125 7.95 -9.08 12.78
CA SER A 125 9.32 -9.58 12.79
C SER A 125 10.11 -9.15 11.55
N GLU A 126 9.51 -9.23 10.36
CA GLU A 126 10.16 -8.80 9.12
C GLU A 126 10.36 -7.28 9.07
N LEU A 127 9.33 -6.50 9.41
CA LEU A 127 9.39 -5.04 9.40
C LEU A 127 10.39 -4.49 10.43
N GLN A 128 10.54 -5.15 11.57
CA GLN A 128 11.59 -4.80 12.54
C GLN A 128 12.98 -5.02 11.94
N GLN A 129 13.23 -6.17 11.30
CA GLN A 129 14.50 -6.43 10.62
C GLN A 129 14.79 -5.41 9.50
N ILE A 130 13.77 -5.04 8.71
CA ILE A 130 13.87 -3.98 7.70
C ILE A 130 14.27 -2.65 8.35
N CYS A 131 13.56 -2.24 9.40
CA CYS A 131 13.84 -1.01 10.14
C CYS A 131 15.26 -1.00 10.73
N ASP A 132 15.70 -2.10 11.32
CA ASP A 132 17.03 -2.22 11.93
C ASP A 132 18.13 -2.13 10.86
N ASN A 133 17.96 -2.81 9.71
CA ASN A 133 18.91 -2.72 8.60
C ASN A 133 19.01 -1.29 8.04
N LEU A 134 17.86 -0.66 7.79
CA LEU A 134 17.81 0.71 7.25
C LEU A 134 18.39 1.72 8.26
N THR A 135 18.13 1.56 9.56
CA THR A 135 18.70 2.43 10.59
C THR A 135 20.23 2.34 10.58
N ASN A 136 20.79 1.12 10.55
CA ASN A 136 22.24 0.93 10.44
C ASN A 136 22.81 1.59 9.16
N ALA A 137 22.13 1.43 8.02
CA ALA A 137 22.55 2.05 6.76
C ALA A 137 22.47 3.60 6.79
N ILE A 138 21.51 4.18 7.51
CA ILE A 138 21.34 5.64 7.65
C ILE A 138 22.41 6.23 8.58
N GLU A 139 22.69 5.56 9.70
CA GLU A 139 23.60 6.05 10.73
C GLU A 139 25.08 5.85 10.37
N ARG A 140 25.41 4.70 9.77
CA ARG A 140 26.79 4.30 9.47
C ARG A 140 27.20 4.50 8.01
N GLU A 141 26.24 4.90 7.17
CA GLU A 141 26.42 5.05 5.71
C GLU A 141 26.93 3.75 5.05
N GLU A 142 26.53 2.61 5.61
CA GLU A 142 26.85 1.26 5.13
C GLU A 142 25.94 0.83 3.96
N SER A 143 26.37 -0.20 3.21
CA SER A 143 25.53 -0.81 2.18
C SER A 143 24.32 -1.50 2.83
N SER A 144 23.11 -1.13 2.39
CA SER A 144 21.88 -1.81 2.78
C SER A 144 21.69 -3.15 2.04
N GLU A 145 20.98 -4.10 2.66
CA GLU A 145 20.47 -5.30 1.98
C GLU A 145 19.30 -5.00 1.03
N PHE A 146 18.82 -3.75 1.07
CA PHE A 146 17.77 -3.23 0.21
C PHE A 146 18.38 -2.43 -0.95
N GLU A 147 17.72 -2.50 -2.10
CA GLU A 147 18.03 -1.67 -3.26
C GLU A 147 16.92 -0.65 -3.51
N HIS A 148 17.29 0.49 -4.07
CA HIS A 148 16.37 1.56 -4.43
C HIS A 148 16.25 1.67 -5.94
N VAL A 149 15.01 1.73 -6.41
CA VAL A 149 14.67 2.09 -7.79
C VAL A 149 13.97 3.44 -7.75
N TYR A 150 14.62 4.45 -8.32
CA TYR A 150 14.14 5.83 -8.35
C TYR A 150 13.71 6.22 -9.75
N HIS A 151 12.57 6.88 -9.85
CA HIS A 151 12.07 7.53 -11.06
C HIS A 151 11.46 8.89 -10.71
N ALA A 152 11.53 9.84 -11.65
CA ALA A 152 10.89 11.14 -11.50
C ALA A 152 10.03 11.44 -12.72
N LEU A 153 8.77 11.80 -12.47
CA LEU A 153 7.90 12.38 -13.49
C LEU A 153 8.09 13.88 -13.52
N GLU A 154 8.14 14.45 -14.72
CA GLU A 154 8.09 15.91 -14.89
C GLU A 154 6.68 16.42 -14.54
N GLY A 155 6.61 17.46 -13.72
CA GLY A 155 5.36 17.97 -13.14
C GLY A 155 5.20 17.58 -11.67
N ALA A 156 4.82 18.54 -10.83
CA ALA A 156 4.52 18.34 -9.42
C ALA A 156 3.05 17.92 -9.24
N PHE A 157 2.75 16.66 -9.53
CA PHE A 157 1.41 16.09 -9.29
C PHE A 157 1.13 16.04 -7.79
N PRO A 158 0.03 16.62 -7.30
CA PRO A 158 -0.27 16.71 -5.87
C PRO A 158 -0.80 15.37 -5.34
N ILE A 159 0.04 14.34 -5.41
CA ILE A 159 -0.18 12.98 -4.94
C ILE A 159 0.97 12.63 -4.02
N ALA A 160 0.66 12.20 -2.81
CA ALA A 160 1.68 11.76 -1.85
C ALA A 160 1.30 10.42 -1.21
N CYS A 161 2.25 9.51 -1.13
CA CYS A 161 2.11 8.30 -0.33
C CYS A 161 3.45 7.79 0.20
N SER A 162 3.37 7.02 1.28
CA SER A 162 4.50 6.36 1.95
C SER A 162 3.96 5.05 2.52
N ALA A 163 4.21 3.93 1.86
CA ALA A 163 3.57 2.66 2.15
C ALA A 163 4.56 1.50 2.06
N SER A 164 4.33 0.47 2.88
CA SER A 164 5.02 -0.82 2.78
C SER A 164 3.97 -1.90 2.52
N PHE A 165 4.20 -2.75 1.52
CA PHE A 165 3.26 -3.80 1.13
C PHE A 165 3.97 -4.98 0.48
N ILE A 166 3.26 -6.10 0.31
CA ILE A 166 3.75 -7.27 -0.41
C ILE A 166 3.05 -7.31 -1.80
N PRO A 167 3.78 -7.14 -2.91
CA PRO A 167 3.20 -7.07 -4.24
C PRO A 167 2.94 -8.47 -4.80
N TYR A 168 1.73 -9.00 -4.63
CA TYR A 168 1.36 -10.29 -5.22
C TYR A 168 1.30 -10.26 -6.76
N PHE A 169 1.02 -9.09 -7.33
CA PHE A 169 0.87 -8.83 -8.76
C PHE A 169 1.73 -7.63 -9.19
N ASP A 170 2.12 -7.61 -10.46
CA ASP A 170 2.72 -6.42 -11.09
C ASP A 170 1.67 -5.36 -11.47
N HIS A 171 2.14 -4.25 -12.04
CA HIS A 171 1.30 -3.14 -12.53
C HIS A 171 0.24 -3.54 -13.59
N ASP A 172 0.41 -4.70 -14.23
CA ASP A 172 -0.45 -5.23 -15.29
C ASP A 172 -1.36 -6.36 -14.78
N GLY A 173 -1.30 -6.68 -13.49
CA GLY A 173 -2.09 -7.75 -12.86
C GLY A 173 -1.53 -9.15 -13.07
N ARG A 174 -0.26 -9.29 -13.49
CA ARG A 174 0.40 -10.59 -13.58
C ARG A 174 0.96 -10.95 -12.22
N ARG A 175 0.71 -12.17 -11.77
CA ARG A 175 1.19 -12.65 -10.47
C ARG A 175 2.72 -12.75 -10.48
N ILE A 176 3.37 -12.16 -9.47
CA ILE A 176 4.83 -12.13 -9.31
C ILE A 176 5.33 -12.84 -8.04
N ILE A 177 4.38 -13.25 -7.19
CA ILE A 177 4.59 -14.13 -6.04
C ILE A 177 3.78 -15.40 -6.26
N SER A 178 4.45 -16.55 -6.30
CA SER A 178 3.79 -17.84 -6.50
C SER A 178 2.83 -18.17 -5.35
N LYS A 179 1.87 -19.07 -5.57
CA LYS A 179 0.96 -19.52 -4.51
C LYS A 179 1.68 -20.21 -3.34
N GLN A 180 2.80 -20.88 -3.61
CA GLN A 180 3.62 -21.47 -2.57
C GLN A 180 4.34 -20.41 -1.72
N GLU A 181 4.86 -19.34 -2.34
CA GLU A 181 5.45 -18.22 -1.62
C GLU A 181 4.40 -17.45 -0.82
N GLU A 182 3.21 -17.22 -1.37
CA GLU A 182 2.09 -16.59 -0.66
C GLU A 182 1.71 -17.38 0.60
N GLN A 183 1.59 -18.70 0.50
CA GLN A 183 1.34 -19.57 1.65
C GLN A 183 2.47 -19.47 2.69
N ARG A 184 3.72 -19.41 2.24
CA ARG A 184 4.88 -19.25 3.14
C ARG A 184 4.84 -17.92 3.90
N VAL A 185 4.59 -16.82 3.20
CA VAL A 185 4.47 -15.47 3.78
C VAL A 185 3.32 -15.43 4.80
N ALA A 186 2.21 -16.11 4.53
CA ALA A 186 1.10 -16.18 5.47
C ALA A 186 1.41 -17.01 6.74
N GLN A 187 2.30 -18.00 6.65
CA GLN A 187 2.56 -18.98 7.70
C GLN A 187 3.84 -18.73 8.50
N SER A 188 4.75 -17.89 8.02
CA SER A 188 6.05 -17.66 8.65
C SER A 188 6.66 -16.34 8.19
N SER A 189 7.51 -15.75 9.04
CA SER A 189 8.42 -14.67 8.63
C SER A 189 9.56 -15.19 7.76
N ALA A 190 10.10 -14.32 6.90
CA ALA A 190 11.27 -14.56 6.09
C ALA A 190 12.46 -15.01 6.96
N ALA A 191 13.17 -16.03 6.49
CA ALA A 191 14.36 -16.56 7.17
C ALA A 191 15.58 -15.63 7.04
N SER A 192 15.58 -14.77 6.01
CA SER A 192 16.64 -13.82 5.73
C SER A 192 16.11 -12.59 4.99
N HIS A 193 16.88 -11.51 4.95
CA HIS A 193 16.55 -10.33 4.14
C HIS A 193 16.33 -10.69 2.67
N ALA A 194 17.11 -11.62 2.10
CA ALA A 194 16.99 -12.02 0.70
C ALA A 194 15.64 -12.66 0.35
N ASP A 195 14.96 -13.25 1.35
CA ASP A 195 13.65 -13.89 1.16
C ASP A 195 12.47 -12.93 1.31
N MET A 196 12.71 -11.71 1.81
CA MET A 196 11.65 -10.72 2.08
C MET A 196 10.98 -10.25 0.79
N LYS A 197 9.65 -10.18 0.83
CA LYS A 197 8.82 -9.75 -0.29
C LYS A 197 8.26 -8.34 -0.15
N ASN A 198 8.48 -7.69 0.98
CA ASN A 198 8.02 -6.32 1.23
C ASN A 198 8.66 -5.33 0.26
N VAL A 199 7.86 -4.36 -0.16
CA VAL A 199 8.24 -3.24 -0.98
C VAL A 199 7.77 -1.97 -0.30
N MET A 200 8.68 -1.03 -0.14
CA MET A 200 8.41 0.31 0.34
C MET A 200 8.28 1.26 -0.85
N LEU A 201 7.11 1.87 -1.01
CA LEU A 201 6.81 2.85 -2.04
C LEU A 201 6.64 4.23 -1.41
N ASN A 202 7.41 5.19 -1.92
CA ASN A 202 7.22 6.61 -1.65
C ASN A 202 6.92 7.36 -2.95
N VAL A 203 5.86 8.15 -2.95
CA VAL A 203 5.49 9.08 -4.03
C VAL A 203 5.29 10.44 -3.39
N PHE A 204 5.92 11.49 -3.93
CA PHE A 204 5.74 12.86 -3.43
C PHE A 204 6.15 13.91 -4.47
N PRO A 205 5.46 15.07 -4.53
CA PRO A 205 5.86 16.18 -5.37
C PRO A 205 6.88 17.09 -4.68
N GLU A 206 7.96 17.45 -5.37
CA GLU A 206 8.92 18.47 -4.94
C GLU A 206 9.65 19.06 -6.16
N GLY A 207 10.06 20.33 -6.10
CA GLY A 207 10.96 20.90 -7.10
C GLY A 207 10.44 20.88 -8.55
N GLY A 208 9.12 20.90 -8.74
CA GLY A 208 8.48 20.81 -10.07
C GLY A 208 8.38 19.39 -10.64
N LYS A 209 8.76 18.36 -9.87
CA LYS A 209 8.69 16.95 -10.25
C LYS A 209 7.82 16.17 -9.26
N THR A 210 7.46 14.95 -9.64
CA THR A 210 6.93 13.94 -8.72
C THR A 210 7.92 12.80 -8.64
N HIS A 211 8.48 12.61 -7.45
CA HIS A 211 9.48 11.60 -7.15
C HIS A 211 8.79 10.30 -6.76
N ILE A 212 9.27 9.19 -7.32
CA ILE A 212 8.80 7.84 -7.04
C ILE A 212 10.01 7.00 -6.63
N ILE A 213 9.94 6.40 -5.45
CA ILE A 213 11.00 5.57 -4.90
C ILE A 213 10.39 4.22 -4.51
N PHE A 214 10.88 3.16 -5.13
CA PHE A 214 10.66 1.79 -4.68
C PHE A 214 11.90 1.32 -3.95
N THR A 215 11.73 0.76 -2.76
CA THR A 215 12.81 0.10 -2.02
C THR A 215 12.39 -1.31 -1.65
N PHE A 216 13.25 -2.28 -1.91
CA PHE A 216 12.95 -3.70 -1.70
C PHE A 216 14.24 -4.49 -1.49
N SER A 217 14.12 -5.69 -0.94
CA SER A 217 15.28 -6.56 -0.73
C SER A 217 15.97 -6.88 -2.06
N LYS A 218 17.31 -6.87 -2.09
CA LYS A 218 18.10 -7.30 -3.27
C LYS A 218 17.77 -8.72 -3.75
N GLY A 219 17.24 -9.58 -2.86
CA GLY A 219 16.79 -10.93 -3.20
C GLY A 219 15.40 -11.00 -3.83
N ASN A 220 14.62 -9.90 -3.83
CA ASN A 220 13.28 -9.85 -4.41
C ASN A 220 13.32 -9.67 -5.95
N LEU A 221 13.89 -10.66 -6.64
CA LEU A 221 14.16 -10.64 -8.07
C LEU A 221 12.88 -10.55 -8.93
N SER A 222 11.77 -11.12 -8.47
CA SER A 222 10.50 -11.07 -9.22
C SER A 222 9.91 -9.66 -9.22
N PHE A 223 10.01 -8.94 -8.10
CA PHE A 223 9.63 -7.53 -8.06
C PHE A 223 10.60 -6.66 -8.87
N LYS A 224 11.91 -6.90 -8.75
CA LYS A 224 12.93 -6.20 -9.55
C LYS A 224 12.64 -6.26 -11.05
N ALA A 225 12.45 -7.46 -11.59
CA ALA A 225 12.13 -7.65 -13.00
C ALA A 225 10.81 -6.97 -13.40
N SER A 226 9.86 -6.87 -12.47
CA SER A 226 8.55 -6.25 -12.72
C SER A 226 8.60 -4.73 -12.72
N ILE A 227 9.38 -4.12 -11.82
CA ILE A 227 9.55 -2.67 -11.80
C ILE A 227 10.42 -2.20 -12.97
N GLU A 228 11.44 -2.96 -13.36
CA GLU A 228 12.24 -2.67 -14.55
C GLU A 228 11.40 -2.71 -15.84
N ARG A 229 10.41 -3.61 -15.93
CA ARG A 229 9.45 -3.62 -17.04
C ARG A 229 8.55 -2.39 -17.02
N LEU A 230 8.02 -2.01 -15.85
CA LEU A 230 7.17 -0.83 -15.70
C LEU A 230 7.90 0.44 -16.17
N LEU A 231 9.13 0.65 -15.70
CA LEU A 231 9.90 1.86 -15.99
C LEU A 231 10.38 1.98 -17.45
N LYS A 232 10.25 0.91 -18.24
CA LYS A 232 10.54 0.92 -19.69
C LYS A 232 9.33 1.27 -20.56
N LEU A 233 8.14 1.42 -19.95
CA LEU A 233 6.95 1.82 -20.69
C LEU A 233 7.02 3.29 -21.12
N GLU A 234 6.27 3.62 -22.17
CA GLU A 234 6.03 5.01 -22.57
C GLU A 234 5.30 5.79 -21.47
N ASP A 235 5.46 7.12 -21.44
CA ASP A 235 5.02 8.00 -20.35
C ASP A 235 3.58 7.76 -19.86
N GLU A 236 2.61 7.67 -20.78
CA GLU A 236 1.21 7.45 -20.40
C GLU A 236 0.98 6.05 -19.81
N ALA A 237 1.56 5.01 -20.43
CA ALA A 237 1.45 3.64 -19.95
C ALA A 237 2.18 3.43 -18.61
N LEU A 238 3.31 4.11 -18.41
CA LEU A 238 4.04 4.16 -17.13
C LEU A 238 3.17 4.78 -16.04
N LYS A 239 2.56 5.94 -16.30
CA LYS A 239 1.69 6.62 -15.33
C LYS A 239 0.46 5.79 -14.96
N ILE A 240 -0.17 5.13 -15.93
CA ILE A 240 -1.27 4.19 -15.67
C ILE A 240 -0.77 3.00 -14.84
N GLY A 241 0.40 2.44 -15.16
CA GLY A 241 0.99 1.33 -14.41
C GLY A 241 1.31 1.70 -12.96
N LEU A 242 1.91 2.87 -12.72
CA LEU A 242 2.14 3.42 -11.38
C LEU A 242 0.82 3.65 -10.64
N SER A 243 -0.20 4.16 -11.34
CA SER A 243 -1.54 4.37 -10.78
C SER A 243 -2.18 3.06 -10.33
N ASN A 244 -2.05 2.00 -11.13
CA ASN A 244 -2.53 0.68 -10.74
C ASN A 244 -1.80 0.14 -9.49
N ILE A 245 -0.49 0.37 -9.34
CA ILE A 245 0.22 0.02 -8.10
C ILE A 245 -0.35 0.80 -6.91
N VAL A 246 -0.47 2.12 -7.02
CA VAL A 246 -0.98 2.97 -5.93
C VAL A 246 -2.40 2.55 -5.53
N LEU A 247 -3.31 2.40 -6.49
CA LEU A 247 -4.69 2.05 -6.21
C LEU A 247 -4.88 0.63 -5.64
N ASN A 248 -4.03 -0.33 -6.03
CA ASN A 248 -4.15 -1.72 -5.59
C ASN A 248 -3.34 -2.04 -4.32
N TYR A 249 -2.37 -1.23 -3.91
CA TYR A 249 -1.49 -1.58 -2.78
C TYR A 249 -1.35 -0.50 -1.71
N VAL A 250 -1.70 0.76 -2.02
CA VAL A 250 -1.43 1.89 -1.14
C VAL A 250 -2.72 2.37 -0.51
N GLU A 251 -2.97 1.91 0.71
CA GLU A 251 -4.15 2.30 1.49
C GLU A 251 -4.12 3.77 1.94
N ASN A 252 -2.93 4.38 2.02
CA ASN A 252 -2.71 5.69 2.62
C ASN A 252 -2.21 6.75 1.62
N SER A 253 -2.86 6.84 0.46
CA SER A 253 -2.58 7.90 -0.51
C SER A 253 -3.30 9.21 -0.16
N ALA A 254 -2.59 10.33 -0.27
CA ALA A 254 -3.13 11.68 -0.15
C ALA A 254 -3.10 12.38 -1.51
N TYR A 255 -4.09 13.24 -1.72
CA TYR A 255 -4.25 14.02 -2.92
C TYR A 255 -4.46 15.50 -2.53
N GLY A 256 -4.05 16.42 -3.40
CA GLY A 256 -4.29 17.85 -3.19
C GLY A 256 -5.80 18.14 -2.98
N PRO A 257 -6.18 19.15 -2.18
CA PRO A 257 -7.58 19.33 -1.73
C PRO A 257 -8.63 19.40 -2.83
N LYS A 258 -8.27 19.93 -4.01
CA LYS A 258 -9.15 20.00 -5.18
C LYS A 258 -8.76 19.04 -6.30
N TYR A 259 -7.64 18.33 -6.13
CA TYR A 259 -7.02 17.57 -7.22
C TYR A 259 -7.94 16.52 -7.81
N ILE A 260 -8.60 15.74 -6.96
CA ILE A 260 -9.53 14.69 -7.40
C ILE A 260 -10.72 15.31 -8.16
N ASN A 261 -11.38 16.30 -7.57
CA ASN A 261 -12.58 16.90 -8.16
C ASN A 261 -12.29 17.74 -9.41
N ASP A 262 -11.11 18.33 -9.51
CA ASP A 262 -10.73 19.20 -10.64
C ASP A 262 -10.28 18.39 -11.87
N ASN A 263 -9.78 17.16 -11.69
CA ASN A 263 -9.15 16.39 -12.79
C ASN A 263 -9.86 15.08 -13.14
N PHE A 264 -10.81 14.60 -12.34
CA PHE A 264 -11.50 13.34 -12.57
C PHE A 264 -13.01 13.54 -12.63
N SER A 265 -13.64 12.95 -13.64
CA SER A 265 -15.10 12.88 -13.74
C SER A 265 -15.70 12.03 -12.62
N PRO A 266 -17.00 12.18 -12.29
CA PRO A 266 -17.67 11.33 -11.30
C PRO A 266 -17.52 9.82 -11.57
N ASP A 267 -17.55 9.40 -12.83
CA ASP A 267 -17.36 8.00 -13.22
C ASP A 267 -15.93 7.52 -12.98
N GLN A 268 -14.92 8.36 -13.24
CA GLN A 268 -13.53 8.05 -12.91
C GLN A 268 -13.30 7.97 -11.41
N ILE A 269 -13.90 8.88 -10.63
CA ILE A 269 -13.84 8.86 -9.16
C ILE A 269 -14.45 7.57 -8.63
N LYS A 270 -15.61 7.15 -9.16
CA LYS A 270 -16.24 5.88 -8.83
C LYS A 270 -15.34 4.69 -9.19
N LYS A 271 -14.72 4.69 -10.37
CA LYS A 271 -13.80 3.64 -10.80
C LYS A 271 -12.56 3.56 -9.90
N ILE A 272 -12.00 4.71 -9.48
CA ILE A 272 -10.91 4.79 -8.50
C ILE A 272 -11.34 4.11 -7.19
N ALA A 273 -12.51 4.47 -6.66
CA ALA A 273 -13.06 3.89 -5.44
C ALA A 273 -13.28 2.38 -5.57
N GLU A 274 -13.77 1.90 -6.72
CA GLU A 274 -13.99 0.47 -6.97
C GLU A 274 -12.69 -0.34 -7.05
N VAL A 275 -11.64 0.21 -7.67
CA VAL A 275 -10.32 -0.44 -7.72
C VAL A 275 -9.75 -0.55 -6.30
N PHE A 276 -9.74 0.56 -5.57
CA PHE A 276 -9.23 0.63 -4.19
C PHE A 276 -9.99 -0.28 -3.22
N ALA A 277 -11.33 -0.36 -3.36
CA ALA A 277 -12.15 -1.20 -2.48
C ALA A 277 -11.80 -2.68 -2.56
N VAL A 278 -11.42 -3.16 -3.75
CA VAL A 278 -11.20 -4.59 -3.97
C VAL A 278 -9.87 -5.03 -3.39
N SER A 279 -8.82 -4.24 -3.59
CA SER A 279 -7.52 -4.52 -2.99
C SER A 279 -7.54 -4.42 -1.46
N ALA A 280 -8.33 -3.48 -0.91
CA ALA A 280 -8.47 -3.32 0.54
C ALA A 280 -9.20 -4.51 1.21
N ILE A 281 -10.10 -5.19 0.48
CA ILE A 281 -10.88 -6.31 1.01
C ILE A 281 -10.20 -7.66 0.72
N ASP A 282 -9.58 -7.80 -0.45
CA ASP A 282 -9.05 -9.06 -0.95
C ASP A 282 -7.69 -8.83 -1.61
N ARG A 283 -6.63 -9.05 -0.84
CA ARG A 283 -5.23 -8.91 -1.29
C ARG A 283 -4.86 -9.91 -2.38
N ASP A 284 -5.70 -10.92 -2.60
CA ASP A 284 -5.55 -11.94 -3.62
C ASP A 284 -6.12 -11.50 -4.99
N LYS A 285 -6.75 -10.31 -5.03
CA LYS A 285 -7.28 -9.70 -6.24
C LYS A 285 -6.49 -8.46 -6.62
N PHE A 286 -6.24 -8.33 -7.92
CA PHE A 286 -5.73 -7.12 -8.53
C PHE A 286 -6.74 -6.62 -9.57
N ARG A 287 -7.03 -5.33 -9.55
CA ARG A 287 -7.89 -4.69 -10.54
C ARG A 287 -7.06 -3.76 -11.41
N LYS A 288 -6.80 -4.20 -12.63
CA LYS A 288 -6.22 -3.36 -13.67
C LYS A 288 -7.23 -2.29 -14.07
N SER A 289 -6.77 -1.06 -14.20
CA SER A 289 -7.53 0.07 -14.73
C SER A 289 -6.71 0.82 -15.79
N ASP A 290 -7.40 1.69 -16.52
CA ASP A 290 -6.86 2.70 -17.43
C ASP A 290 -6.73 4.08 -16.75
N ILE A 291 -6.91 4.13 -15.43
CA ILE A 291 -6.88 5.39 -14.68
C ILE A 291 -5.43 5.88 -14.60
N ASN A 292 -5.20 7.08 -15.08
CA ASN A 292 -3.98 7.83 -14.85
C ASN A 292 -4.19 8.79 -13.67
N LEU A 293 -3.55 8.52 -12.53
CA LEU A 293 -3.56 9.40 -11.37
C LEU A 293 -2.68 10.64 -11.57
N PHE A 294 -1.66 10.57 -12.42
CA PHE A 294 -0.64 11.61 -12.63
C PHE A 294 -1.04 12.56 -13.77
N VAL A 295 -2.16 13.23 -13.58
CA VAL A 295 -2.74 14.18 -14.54
C VAL A 295 -2.30 15.60 -14.25
N ALA A 296 -1.80 16.29 -15.29
CA ALA A 296 -1.45 17.70 -15.20
C ALA A 296 -2.75 18.50 -15.22
N ARG A 297 -2.79 19.65 -14.51
CA ARG A 297 -3.90 20.58 -14.69
C ARG A 297 -3.99 20.93 -16.17
N PRO A 298 -5.18 20.92 -16.80
CA PRO A 298 -5.32 21.56 -18.09
C PRO A 298 -4.91 23.02 -17.92
N THR A 299 -3.79 23.42 -18.53
CA THR A 299 -3.45 24.82 -18.69
C THR A 299 -4.63 25.48 -19.38
N ALA A 300 -5.08 26.63 -18.87
CA ALA A 300 -6.24 27.36 -19.38
C ALA A 300 -6.10 27.86 -20.85
N THR A 301 -5.13 27.34 -21.60
CA THR A 301 -4.74 27.80 -22.94
C THR A 301 -5.39 27.00 -24.06
N THR A 302 -6.13 25.92 -23.78
CA THR A 302 -6.87 25.16 -24.81
C THR A 302 -8.36 25.55 -24.89
N GLN A 303 -8.72 26.75 -24.42
CA GLN A 303 -9.95 27.44 -24.83
C GLN A 303 -9.59 28.62 -25.74
N ARG A 304 -9.08 28.34 -26.93
CA ARG A 304 -9.17 29.22 -28.09
C ARG A 304 -8.79 28.41 -29.31
N LEU A 305 -9.81 28.00 -30.05
CA LEU A 305 -9.86 27.91 -31.51
C LEU A 305 -11.27 27.39 -31.86
N VAL A 306 -12.27 28.26 -31.69
CA VAL A 306 -13.52 28.14 -32.45
C VAL A 306 -13.23 28.81 -33.80
N PRO A 307 -13.36 28.10 -34.94
CA PRO A 307 -13.20 28.71 -36.26
C PRO A 307 -14.34 29.70 -36.52
N GLY A 308 -14.01 30.81 -37.18
CA GLY A 308 -14.90 31.94 -37.40
C GLY A 308 -16.24 31.59 -38.05
N GLY A 309 -17.30 32.17 -37.51
CA GLY A 309 -18.57 32.38 -38.19
C GLY A 309 -18.66 33.83 -38.62
N SER A 310 -18.49 34.08 -39.91
CA SER A 310 -18.88 35.33 -40.57
C SER A 310 -20.39 35.52 -40.46
N GLY A 311 -20.83 36.68 -39.99
CA GLY A 311 -22.23 37.05 -39.93
C GLY A 311 -22.40 38.56 -39.82
N ARG A 312 -22.41 39.25 -40.97
CA ARG A 312 -23.10 40.53 -41.12
C ARG A 312 -24.59 40.29 -40.90
N GLU A 313 -25.27 41.16 -40.16
CA GLU A 313 -26.29 42.08 -40.68
C GLU A 313 -27.09 42.76 -39.56
N ARG A 314 -27.17 44.10 -39.68
CA ARG A 314 -28.15 45.07 -39.16
C ARG A 314 -28.10 45.45 -37.68
#